data_AF-A0A953L579-F1
#
_entry.id   AF-A0A953L579-F1
#
_cell.length_a   1.000
_cell.length_b   1.000
_cell.length_c   1.000
_cell.angle_alpha   90.00
_cell.angle_beta   90.00
_cell.angle_gamma   90.00
#
_symmetry.space_group_name_H-M   'P 1'
#
loop_
_entity.id
_entity.type
_entity.pdbx_description
1 polymer ?
#
loop_
_entity_poly.entity_id
_entity_poly.type
_entity_poly.pdbx_seq_one_letter_code
_entity_poly.pdbx_strand_id
1 'polypeptide(L)'
;MREIIDWFAEAGNSLAAAQVVAAFVTALATLALWRATRVLAVETSALAKMTAHPFVVCYLRSGDTNPQAMNLTLENTGNATAFDIKLRIIPALPGPNSRGIVEKEDTLFEASLLPPGRDLRIQAVMSTEAYGQQFSVKVSWSQRPAATTRESLSYTFEPKDGFRAGWRTKGLHEIAEELEKVRRQMAST
;
A
#
# COMPACT_ATOMS: atom_id res chain seq x y z
N MET A 1 -25.13 11.90 -66.88
CA MET A 1 -24.34 12.89 -66.13
C MET A 1 -25.09 14.22 -65.94
N ARG A 2 -25.74 14.79 -66.99
CA ARG A 2 -26.60 15.99 -66.86
C ARG A 2 -27.85 15.78 -65.98
N GLU A 3 -28.56 14.65 -66.12
CA GLU A 3 -29.75 14.36 -65.29
C GLU A 3 -29.46 14.28 -63.77
N ILE A 4 -28.26 13.83 -63.39
CA ILE A 4 -27.83 13.78 -61.99
C ILE A 4 -27.63 15.20 -61.46
N ILE A 5 -27.04 16.08 -62.28
CA ILE A 5 -26.76 17.48 -61.92
C ILE A 5 -28.08 18.27 -61.79
N ASP A 6 -29.04 18.03 -62.69
CA ASP A 6 -30.36 18.67 -62.66
C ASP A 6 -31.20 18.20 -61.45
N TRP A 7 -31.07 16.92 -61.05
CA TRP A 7 -31.71 16.39 -59.84
C TRP A 7 -31.16 17.00 -58.54
N PHE A 8 -29.85 17.30 -58.49
CA PHE A 8 -29.22 18.00 -57.37
C PHE A 8 -29.54 19.51 -57.33
N ALA A 9 -29.95 20.11 -58.45
CA ALA A 9 -30.30 21.53 -58.55
C ALA A 9 -31.68 21.86 -57.94
N GLU A 10 -32.52 20.86 -57.71
CA GLU A 10 -33.82 21.02 -57.04
C GLU A 10 -33.59 21.19 -55.53
N ALA A 11 -33.96 22.36 -54.99
CA ALA A 11 -33.60 22.77 -53.63
C ALA A 11 -33.97 21.75 -52.55
N GLY A 12 -35.09 21.03 -52.71
CA GLY A 12 -35.52 19.97 -51.79
C GLY A 12 -34.62 18.73 -51.79
N ASN A 13 -34.10 18.33 -52.95
CA ASN A 13 -33.22 17.15 -53.08
C ASN A 13 -31.82 17.44 -52.56
N SER A 14 -31.33 18.68 -52.72
CA SER A 14 -30.05 19.12 -52.18
C SER A 14 -30.02 19.11 -50.64
N LEU A 15 -31.12 19.51 -49.99
CA LEU A 15 -31.26 19.50 -48.54
C LEU A 15 -31.33 18.07 -48.00
N ALA A 16 -32.11 17.19 -48.64
CA ALA A 16 -32.20 15.78 -48.28
C ALA A 16 -30.84 15.06 -48.44
N ALA A 17 -30.12 15.32 -49.53
CA ALA A 17 -28.78 14.79 -49.74
C ALA A 17 -27.81 15.27 -48.65
N ALA A 18 -27.85 16.55 -48.28
CA ALA A 18 -27.02 17.09 -47.21
C ALA A 18 -27.32 16.45 -45.84
N GLN A 19 -28.60 16.19 -45.53
CA GLN A 19 -29.01 15.51 -44.29
C GLN A 19 -28.52 14.05 -44.24
N VAL A 20 -28.60 13.31 -45.35
CA VAL A 20 -28.08 11.94 -45.44
C VAL A 20 -26.57 11.92 -45.24
N VAL A 21 -25.84 12.85 -45.86
CA VAL A 21 -24.39 12.98 -45.68
C VAL A 21 -24.06 13.34 -44.24
N ALA A 22 -24.77 14.29 -43.62
CA ALA A 22 -24.57 14.67 -42.22
C ALA A 22 -24.83 13.51 -41.25
N ALA A 23 -25.89 12.73 -41.47
CA ALA A 23 -26.20 11.54 -40.69
C ALA A 23 -25.10 10.47 -40.83
N PHE A 24 -24.58 10.29 -42.05
CA PHE A 24 -23.50 9.33 -42.30
C PHE A 24 -22.18 9.76 -41.62
N VAL A 25 -21.82 11.04 -41.71
CA VAL A 25 -20.65 11.61 -41.01
C VAL A 25 -20.81 11.46 -39.50
N THR A 26 -22.00 11.70 -38.96
CA THR A 26 -22.31 11.54 -37.53
C THR A 26 -22.18 10.08 -37.10
N ALA A 27 -22.68 9.13 -37.91
CA ALA A 27 -22.55 7.70 -37.64
C ALA A 27 -21.07 7.26 -37.63
N LEU A 28 -20.27 7.73 -38.59
CA LEU A 28 -18.84 7.47 -38.63
C LEU A 28 -18.10 8.08 -37.42
N ALA A 29 -18.43 9.32 -37.04
CA ALA A 29 -17.86 9.96 -35.86
C ALA A 29 -18.20 9.18 -34.58
N THR A 30 -19.43 8.67 -34.47
CA THR A 30 -19.87 7.85 -33.32
C THR A 30 -19.11 6.52 -33.26
N LEU A 31 -18.90 5.88 -34.42
CA LEU A 31 -18.10 4.65 -34.51
C LEU A 31 -16.62 4.88 -34.15
N ALA A 32 -16.05 5.99 -34.61
CA ALA A 32 -14.68 6.38 -34.26
C ALA A 32 -14.55 6.66 -32.76
N LEU A 33 -15.51 7.38 -32.17
CA LEU A 33 -15.55 7.65 -30.74
C LEU A 33 -15.66 6.36 -29.93
N TRP A 34 -16.56 5.44 -30.31
CA TRP A 34 -16.69 4.14 -29.65
C TRP A 34 -15.38 3.33 -29.70
N ARG A 35 -14.70 3.31 -30.85
CA ARG A 35 -13.39 2.65 -31.01
C ARG A 35 -12.35 3.26 -30.08
N ALA A 36 -12.23 4.60 -30.03
CA ALA A 36 -11.28 5.30 -29.17
C ALA A 36 -11.54 5.01 -27.69
N THR A 37 -12.80 5.10 -27.24
CA THR A 37 -13.17 4.79 -25.84
C THR A 37 -12.86 3.34 -25.48
N ARG A 38 -13.08 2.39 -26.40
CA ARG A 38 -12.75 0.98 -26.17
C ARG A 38 -11.25 0.77 -26.01
N VAL A 39 -10.42 1.41 -26.83
CA VAL A 39 -8.95 1.32 -26.71
C VAL A 39 -8.47 1.90 -25.38
N LEU A 40 -8.93 3.10 -25.03
CA LEU A 40 -8.62 3.74 -23.76
C LEU A 40 -9.00 2.87 -22.56
N ALA A 41 -10.19 2.24 -22.58
CA ALA A 41 -10.61 1.37 -21.51
C ALA A 41 -9.70 0.13 -21.37
N VAL A 42 -9.27 -0.45 -22.49
CA VAL A 42 -8.35 -1.60 -22.49
C VAL A 42 -6.99 -1.19 -21.92
N GLU A 43 -6.41 -0.10 -22.40
CA GLU A 43 -5.12 0.41 -21.92
C GLU A 43 -5.17 0.80 -20.45
N THR A 44 -6.25 1.47 -20.01
CA THR A 44 -6.44 1.83 -18.60
C THR A 44 -6.56 0.58 -17.73
N SER A 45 -7.26 -0.46 -18.20
CA SER A 45 -7.35 -1.74 -17.48
C SER A 45 -6.02 -2.49 -17.42
N ALA A 46 -5.20 -2.38 -18.48
CA ALA A 46 -3.87 -2.97 -18.52
C ALA A 46 -2.92 -2.25 -17.56
N LEU A 47 -2.95 -0.91 -17.55
CA LEU A 47 -2.21 -0.09 -16.59
C LEU A 47 -2.63 -0.40 -15.15
N ALA A 48 -3.92 -0.45 -14.86
CA ALA A 48 -4.43 -0.80 -13.53
C ALA A 48 -3.92 -2.17 -13.07
N LYS A 49 -3.95 -3.17 -13.94
CA LYS A 49 -3.42 -4.51 -13.66
C LYS A 49 -1.89 -4.52 -13.46
N MET A 50 -1.15 -3.77 -14.27
CA MET A 50 0.30 -3.64 -14.12
C MET A 50 0.67 -2.91 -12.83
N THR A 51 -0.18 -2.02 -12.33
CA THR A 51 0.04 -1.41 -11.03
C THR A 51 -0.34 -2.36 -9.89
N ALA A 52 -1.36 -3.21 -10.04
CA ALA A 52 -1.92 -4.05 -8.98
C ALA A 52 -1.01 -5.22 -8.54
N HIS A 53 -0.03 -4.93 -7.68
CA HIS A 53 0.89 -5.91 -7.12
C HIS A 53 0.83 -5.89 -5.58
N PRO A 54 0.65 -7.05 -4.93
CA PRO A 54 0.79 -7.16 -3.49
C PRO A 54 2.26 -7.00 -3.09
N PHE A 55 2.53 -6.29 -2.00
CA PHE A 55 3.89 -6.15 -1.47
C PHE A 55 3.84 -6.21 0.04
N VAL A 56 4.16 -7.38 0.57
CA VAL A 56 4.05 -7.67 2.01
C VAL A 56 5.41 -7.46 2.67
N VAL A 57 5.41 -6.64 3.71
CA VAL A 57 6.58 -6.36 4.54
C VAL A 57 6.24 -6.60 6.00
N CYS A 58 7.26 -6.94 6.77
CA CYS A 58 7.19 -7.22 8.19
C CYS A 58 8.28 -6.42 8.93
N TYR A 59 7.90 -5.75 10.02
CA TYR A 59 8.84 -4.95 10.79
C TYR A 59 8.37 -4.82 12.24
N LEU A 60 9.28 -4.48 13.14
CA LEU A 60 8.94 -4.15 14.52
C LEU A 60 8.54 -2.68 14.61
N ARG A 61 7.37 -2.38 15.16
CA ARG A 61 6.87 -1.02 15.38
C ARG A 61 6.56 -0.79 16.84
N SER A 62 7.00 0.33 17.41
CA SER A 62 6.58 0.71 18.76
C SER A 62 5.06 0.79 18.88
N GLY A 63 4.52 0.20 19.96
CA GLY A 63 3.10 0.18 20.23
C GLY A 63 2.53 1.56 20.54
N ASP A 64 1.25 1.74 20.23
CA ASP A 64 0.57 3.04 20.40
C ASP A 64 0.41 3.44 21.88
N THR A 65 0.33 2.45 22.78
CA THR A 65 0.10 2.65 24.22
C THR A 65 1.38 2.66 25.04
N ASN A 66 2.35 1.80 24.71
CA ASN A 66 3.64 1.71 25.39
C ASN A 66 4.78 1.75 24.35
N PRO A 67 5.59 2.82 24.31
CA PRO A 67 6.72 2.93 23.37
C PRO A 67 7.79 1.85 23.58
N GLN A 68 7.90 1.31 24.80
CA GLN A 68 8.82 0.23 25.13
C GLN A 68 8.32 -1.13 24.66
N ALA A 69 7.03 -1.30 24.40
CA ALA A 69 6.48 -2.52 23.82
C ALA A 69 6.45 -2.36 22.29
N MET A 70 7.21 -3.16 21.57
CA MET A 70 7.20 -3.21 20.12
C MET A 70 6.28 -4.32 19.65
N ASN A 71 5.53 -4.08 18.59
CA ASN A 71 4.71 -5.07 17.92
C ASN A 71 5.41 -5.49 16.64
N LEU A 72 5.54 -6.80 16.42
CA LEU A 72 5.82 -7.36 15.11
C LEU A 72 4.58 -7.17 14.25
N THR A 73 4.72 -6.33 13.23
CA THR A 73 3.64 -5.94 12.34
C THR A 73 3.94 -6.41 10.93
N LEU A 74 2.98 -7.10 10.34
CA LEU A 74 2.95 -7.49 8.94
C LEU A 74 2.02 -6.54 8.19
N GLU A 75 2.52 -5.86 7.18
CA GLU A 75 1.78 -4.84 6.43
C GLU A 75 1.84 -5.13 4.93
N ASN A 76 0.72 -4.96 4.24
CA ASN A 76 0.70 -4.97 2.79
C ASN A 76 0.74 -3.53 2.28
N THR A 77 1.93 -3.12 1.82
CA THR A 77 2.18 -1.80 1.23
C THR A 77 1.95 -1.78 -0.29
N GLY A 78 1.64 -2.94 -0.86
CA GLY A 78 1.16 -3.04 -2.23
C GLY A 78 -0.26 -2.49 -2.39
N ASN A 79 -0.71 -2.41 -3.63
CA ASN A 79 -2.04 -1.92 -4.02
C ASN A 79 -2.99 -3.06 -4.43
N ALA A 80 -2.59 -4.31 -4.20
CA ALA A 80 -3.43 -5.49 -4.37
C ALA A 80 -3.41 -6.36 -3.11
N THR A 81 -4.44 -7.17 -2.93
CA THR A 81 -4.54 -8.10 -1.79
C THR A 81 -3.50 -9.22 -1.92
N ALA A 82 -2.80 -9.50 -0.82
CA ALA A 82 -1.92 -10.64 -0.70
C ALA A 82 -2.67 -11.85 -0.12
N PHE A 83 -2.43 -13.04 -0.66
CA PHE A 83 -3.04 -14.30 -0.23
C PHE A 83 -1.98 -15.31 0.23
N ASP A 84 -2.39 -16.27 1.07
CA ASP A 84 -1.57 -17.41 1.52
C ASP A 84 -0.17 -17.02 2.02
N ILE A 85 -0.14 -15.99 2.85
CA ILE A 85 1.07 -15.36 3.34
C ILE A 85 1.74 -16.29 4.35
N LYS A 86 3.03 -16.55 4.15
CA LYS A 86 3.88 -17.28 5.08
C LYS A 86 5.06 -16.42 5.46
N LEU A 87 5.26 -16.25 6.76
CA LEU A 87 6.32 -15.46 7.36
C LEU A 87 7.18 -16.37 8.22
N ARG A 88 8.50 -16.24 8.06
CA ARG A 88 9.52 -16.85 8.91
C ARG A 88 10.49 -15.78 9.37
N ILE A 89 10.80 -15.76 10.67
CA ILE A 89 11.74 -14.81 11.28
C ILE A 89 12.78 -15.59 12.07
N ILE A 90 14.04 -15.21 11.88
CA ILE A 90 15.21 -15.84 12.52
C ILE A 90 16.12 -14.73 13.05
N PRO A 91 16.50 -14.70 14.34
CA PRO A 91 16.06 -15.62 15.40
C PRO A 91 14.59 -15.36 15.80
N ALA A 92 13.96 -16.29 16.52
CA ALA A 92 12.61 -16.07 17.01
C ALA A 92 12.54 -14.88 17.97
N LEU A 93 11.40 -14.18 17.97
CA LEU A 93 11.15 -13.10 18.90
C LEU A 93 10.94 -13.65 20.32
N PRO A 94 11.57 -13.04 21.35
CA PRO A 94 11.26 -13.38 22.73
C PRO A 94 9.79 -13.05 23.01
N GLY A 95 9.13 -13.96 23.74
CA GLY A 95 7.75 -13.79 24.14
C GLY A 95 7.58 -12.65 25.15
N PRO A 96 6.36 -12.09 25.28
CA PRO A 96 6.08 -10.94 26.13
C PRO A 96 6.39 -11.15 27.64
N ASN A 97 6.63 -12.39 28.08
CA ASN A 97 7.00 -12.75 29.45
C ASN A 97 8.31 -13.56 29.55
N SER A 98 9.08 -13.63 28.46
CA SER A 98 10.22 -14.56 28.36
C SER A 98 11.49 -14.11 29.08
N ARG A 99 11.56 -12.87 29.56
CA ARG A 99 12.79 -12.28 30.16
C ARG A 99 14.02 -12.44 29.24
N GLY A 100 13.81 -12.35 27.92
CA GLY A 100 14.87 -12.55 26.92
C GLY A 100 15.23 -14.02 26.60
N ILE A 101 14.54 -15.02 27.16
CA ILE A 101 14.74 -16.43 26.80
C ILE A 101 13.98 -16.73 25.50
N VAL A 102 14.71 -16.98 24.43
CA VAL A 102 14.15 -17.35 23.13
C VAL A 102 13.89 -18.86 23.14
N GLU A 103 12.63 -19.27 23.32
CA GLU A 103 12.24 -20.70 23.41
C GLU A 103 12.25 -21.43 22.06
N LYS A 104 12.27 -20.70 20.93
CA LYS A 104 12.22 -21.26 19.58
C LYS A 104 13.33 -20.66 18.72
N GLU A 105 13.92 -21.43 17.82
CA GLU A 105 14.92 -20.88 16.89
C GLU A 105 14.26 -19.92 15.88
N ASP A 106 13.02 -20.22 15.47
CA ASP A 106 12.29 -19.46 14.44
C ASP A 106 10.86 -19.09 14.87
N THR A 107 10.42 -17.89 14.49
CA THR A 107 9.00 -17.49 14.53
C THR A 107 8.35 -17.74 13.18
N LEU A 108 7.34 -18.62 13.15
CA LEU A 108 6.53 -18.93 11.96
C LEU A 108 5.13 -18.34 12.13
N PHE A 109 4.64 -17.67 11.09
CA PHE A 109 3.29 -17.11 11.05
C PHE A 109 2.68 -17.28 9.66
N GLU A 110 1.39 -17.61 9.61
CA GLU A 110 0.64 -17.77 8.37
C GLU A 110 -0.65 -16.95 8.42
N ALA A 111 -1.00 -16.30 7.32
CA ALA A 111 -2.23 -15.53 7.17
C ALA A 111 -2.86 -15.79 5.80
N SER A 112 -4.17 -16.03 5.78
CA SER A 112 -4.89 -16.36 4.54
C SER A 112 -5.02 -15.17 3.59
N LEU A 113 -5.25 -13.97 4.12
CA LEU A 113 -5.44 -12.75 3.33
C LEU A 113 -4.93 -11.51 4.08
N LEU A 114 -4.35 -10.57 3.33
CA LEU A 114 -4.00 -9.25 3.81
C LEU A 114 -4.36 -8.18 2.77
N PRO A 115 -5.43 -7.40 3.01
CA PRO A 115 -5.83 -6.33 2.09
C PRO A 115 -4.75 -5.25 1.99
N PRO A 116 -4.70 -4.49 0.89
CA PRO A 116 -3.76 -3.38 0.76
C PRO A 116 -4.00 -2.31 1.83
N GLY A 117 -2.92 -1.76 2.39
CA GLY A 117 -2.96 -0.72 3.43
C GLY A 117 -3.44 -1.21 4.80
N ARG A 118 -3.56 -2.53 5.02
CA ARG A 118 -3.86 -3.11 6.33
C ARG A 118 -2.61 -3.71 6.96
N ASP A 119 -2.54 -3.56 8.27
CA ASP A 119 -1.51 -4.14 9.11
C ASP A 119 -2.09 -5.24 10.01
N LEU A 120 -1.30 -6.28 10.26
CA LEU A 120 -1.59 -7.37 11.18
C LEU A 120 -0.51 -7.38 12.25
N ARG A 121 -0.94 -7.31 13.51
CA ARG A 121 -0.06 -7.42 14.67
C ARG A 121 0.07 -8.88 15.04
N ILE A 122 1.28 -9.42 14.95
CA ILE A 122 1.56 -10.84 15.15
C ILE A 122 1.91 -11.11 16.61
N GLN A 123 2.87 -10.37 17.15
CA GLN A 123 3.40 -10.59 18.50
C GLN A 123 3.92 -9.27 19.08
N ALA A 124 3.80 -9.09 20.39
CA ALA A 124 4.42 -8.00 21.12
C ALA A 124 5.71 -8.48 21.80
N VAL A 125 6.74 -7.64 21.78
CA VAL A 125 8.05 -7.86 22.39
C VAL A 125 8.51 -6.60 23.11
N MET A 126 9.24 -6.72 24.21
CA MET A 126 9.83 -5.55 24.85
C MET A 126 11.06 -5.08 24.06
N SER A 127 11.13 -3.78 23.79
CA SER A 127 12.25 -3.13 23.10
C SER A 127 13.59 -3.48 23.73
N THR A 128 13.68 -3.54 25.06
CA THR A 128 14.92 -3.92 25.79
C THR A 128 15.42 -5.32 25.45
N GLU A 129 14.54 -6.25 25.11
CA GLU A 129 14.89 -7.63 24.77
C GLU A 129 15.25 -7.77 23.28
N ALA A 130 14.67 -6.94 22.42
CA ALA A 130 14.90 -6.98 20.99
C ALA A 130 16.05 -6.07 20.52
N TYR A 131 16.29 -4.90 21.16
CA TYR A 131 17.04 -3.75 20.64
C TYR A 131 18.42 -4.06 20.05
N GLY A 132 19.14 -5.06 20.59
CA GLY A 132 20.47 -5.45 20.14
C GLY A 132 20.50 -6.60 19.12
N GLN A 133 19.35 -7.14 18.72
CA GLN A 133 19.26 -8.31 17.85
C GLN A 133 18.92 -7.90 16.41
N GLN A 134 19.54 -8.58 15.44
CA GLN A 134 19.19 -8.47 14.04
C GLN A 134 18.30 -9.64 13.63
N PHE A 135 17.20 -9.34 12.94
CA PHE A 135 16.24 -10.33 12.51
C PHE A 135 16.29 -10.50 11.00
N SER A 136 16.44 -11.73 10.54
CA SER A 136 16.28 -12.15 9.16
C SER A 136 14.84 -12.58 8.93
N VAL A 137 14.18 -11.92 7.98
CA VAL A 137 12.80 -12.19 7.60
C VAL A 137 12.79 -12.85 6.24
N LYS A 138 11.99 -13.91 6.14
CA LYS A 138 11.54 -14.46 4.87
C LYS A 138 10.03 -14.46 4.85
N VAL A 139 9.46 -13.64 3.97
CA VAL A 139 8.02 -13.58 3.75
C VAL A 139 7.73 -14.06 2.32
N SER A 140 6.63 -14.79 2.16
CA SER A 140 6.15 -15.22 0.85
C SER A 140 4.63 -15.08 0.78
N TRP A 141 4.12 -14.72 -0.38
CA TRP A 141 2.69 -14.51 -0.62
C TRP A 141 2.32 -14.94 -2.03
N SER A 142 1.02 -15.05 -2.28
CA SER A 142 0.47 -15.26 -3.62
C SER A 142 -0.43 -14.11 -4.03
N GLN A 143 -0.53 -13.87 -5.34
CA GLN A 143 -1.44 -12.88 -5.93
C GLN A 143 -2.89 -13.36 -5.99
N ARG A 144 -3.12 -14.68 -5.91
CA ARG A 144 -4.44 -15.29 -5.96
C ARG A 144 -4.59 -16.36 -4.87
N PRO A 145 -5.81 -16.63 -4.39
CA PRO A 145 -6.04 -17.73 -3.46
C PRO A 145 -5.56 -19.06 -4.06
N ALA A 146 -4.82 -19.85 -3.27
CA ALA A 146 -4.33 -21.18 -3.61
C ALA A 146 -3.47 -21.25 -4.90
N ALA A 147 -2.84 -20.14 -5.33
CA ALA A 147 -1.97 -20.18 -6.50
C ALA A 147 -0.65 -20.89 -6.19
N THR A 148 -0.18 -21.69 -7.14
CA THR A 148 1.11 -22.40 -7.05
C THR A 148 2.30 -21.43 -7.09
N THR A 149 2.17 -20.32 -7.82
CA THR A 149 3.21 -19.29 -7.91
C THR A 149 3.17 -18.39 -6.69
N ARG A 150 4.31 -18.29 -6.02
CA ARG A 150 4.51 -17.46 -4.84
C ARG A 150 5.63 -16.46 -5.09
N GLU A 151 5.40 -15.24 -4.68
CA GLU A 151 6.44 -14.23 -4.55
C GLU A 151 7.08 -14.38 -3.17
N SER A 152 8.36 -14.03 -3.07
CA SER A 152 9.08 -14.08 -1.81
C SER A 152 10.03 -12.90 -1.68
N LEU A 153 10.09 -12.35 -0.48
CA LEU A 153 11.00 -11.28 -0.11
C LEU A 153 11.79 -11.73 1.11
N SER A 154 13.11 -11.52 1.08
CA SER A 154 14.00 -11.80 2.20
C SER A 154 14.86 -10.59 2.47
N TYR A 155 14.92 -10.17 3.73
CA TYR A 155 15.68 -9.01 4.17
C TYR A 155 15.97 -9.12 5.65
N THR A 156 16.90 -8.31 6.13
CA THR A 156 17.17 -8.15 7.54
C THR A 156 16.63 -6.81 8.02
N PHE A 157 16.15 -6.78 9.26
CA PHE A 157 15.77 -5.53 9.91
C PHE A 157 16.25 -5.52 11.35
N GLU A 158 16.47 -4.33 11.89
CA GLU A 158 16.79 -4.12 13.29
C GLU A 158 15.63 -3.41 13.99
N PRO A 159 15.36 -3.66 15.27
CA PRO A 159 14.27 -2.99 16.00
C PRO A 159 14.40 -1.47 16.02
N LYS A 160 15.63 -0.95 15.92
CA LYS A 160 15.89 0.50 15.85
C LYS A 160 15.19 1.16 14.66
N ASP A 161 14.95 0.43 13.57
CA ASP A 161 14.39 0.98 12.33
C ASP A 161 12.92 1.37 12.48
N GLY A 162 12.18 0.69 13.35
CA GLY A 162 10.77 1.00 13.65
C GLY A 162 10.51 1.41 15.10
N PHE A 163 11.58 1.62 15.87
CA PHE A 163 11.49 2.20 17.20
C PHE A 163 11.13 3.68 17.09
N ARG A 164 9.85 3.96 17.34
CA ARG A 164 9.45 5.32 17.66
C ARG A 164 9.77 5.51 19.13
N ALA A 165 10.96 6.03 19.42
CA ALA A 165 11.21 6.72 20.66
C ALA A 165 10.14 7.81 20.75
N GLY A 166 9.01 7.49 21.40
CA GLY A 166 8.01 8.50 21.65
C GLY A 166 8.73 9.66 22.31
N TRP A 167 8.47 10.89 21.85
CA TRP A 167 8.83 12.13 22.53
C TRP A 167 8.04 12.28 23.85
N ARG A 168 7.98 11.20 24.62
CA ARG A 168 7.53 11.06 25.99
C ARG A 168 8.73 10.53 26.77
N THR A 169 9.84 11.25 26.73
CA THR A 169 10.74 11.27 27.88
C THR A 169 9.87 11.71 29.07
N LYS A 170 9.64 10.81 30.04
CA LYS A 170 9.24 11.26 31.37
C LYS A 170 10.24 12.35 31.76
N GLY A 171 9.73 13.55 32.02
CA GLY A 171 10.55 14.72 32.32
C GLY A 171 10.46 15.85 31.28
N LEU A 172 9.80 15.72 30.13
CA LEU A 172 9.64 16.88 29.23
C LEU A 172 8.80 18.01 29.86
N HIS A 173 7.81 17.65 30.70
CA HIS A 173 7.09 18.60 31.55
C HIS A 173 7.98 19.19 32.64
N GLU A 174 8.80 18.38 33.33
CA GLU A 174 9.76 18.89 34.32
C GLU A 174 10.81 19.81 33.68
N ILE A 175 11.33 19.48 32.50
CA ILE A 175 12.29 20.32 31.77
C ILE A 175 11.63 21.62 31.31
N ALA A 176 10.37 21.57 30.86
CA ALA A 176 9.61 22.77 30.50
C ALA A 176 9.32 23.64 31.74
N GLU A 177 8.99 23.03 32.87
CA GLU A 177 8.72 23.71 34.14
C GLU A 177 9.99 24.34 34.73
N GLU A 178 11.13 23.64 34.67
CA GLU A 178 12.43 24.18 35.07
C GLU A 178 12.90 25.30 34.13
N LEU A 179 12.69 25.17 32.81
CA LEU A 179 12.94 26.27 31.86
C LEU A 179 12.03 27.48 32.13
N GLU A 180 10.78 27.28 32.53
CA GLU A 180 9.86 28.37 32.87
C GLU A 180 10.31 29.08 34.15
N LYS A 181 10.76 28.35 35.18
CA LYS A 181 11.32 28.92 36.41
C LYS A 181 12.57 29.76 36.12
N VAL A 182 13.49 29.26 35.31
CA VAL A 182 14.69 30.01 34.88
C VAL A 182 14.31 31.28 34.12
N ARG A 183 13.34 31.20 33.19
CA ARG A 183 12.88 32.36 32.43
C ARG A 183 12.28 33.44 33.34
N ARG A 184 11.52 33.05 34.37
CA ARG A 184 10.94 34.01 35.34
C ARG A 184 12.01 34.69 36.18
N GLN A 185 13.05 33.97 36.62
CA GLN A 185 14.17 34.54 37.37
C GLN A 185 14.98 35.54 36.53
N MET A 186 15.18 35.26 35.25
CA MET A 186 15.83 36.18 34.32
C MET A 186 14.99 37.42 33.98
N ALA A 187 13.65 37.34 34.10
CA ALA A 187 12.75 38.47 33.86
C ALA A 187 12.56 39.37 35.11
N SER A 188 12.97 38.89 36.30
CA SER A 188 12.92 39.65 37.56
C SER A 188 14.26 40.27 37.96
N THR A 189 15.25 40.26 37.05
CA THR A 189 16.54 40.93 37.19
C THR A 189 16.61 42.05 36.16
#